data_AF-A0AAV8FSU9-F1
#
_entry.id   AF-A0AAV8FSU9-F1
#
_cell.length_a   1.000
_cell.length_b   1.000
_cell.length_c   1.000
_cell.angle_alpha   90.00
_cell.angle_beta   90.00
_cell.angle_gamma   90.00
#
_symmetry.space_group_name_H-M   'P 1'
#
loop_
_entity.id
_entity.type
_entity.pdbx_description
1 polymer ?
#
loop_
_entity_poly.entity_id
_entity_poly.type
_entity_poly.pdbx_seq_one_letter_code
_entity_poly.pdbx_strand_id
1 'polypeptide(L)'
;MEKIRRDGMTKACDAVAQVRAEVDKLAEKVLILESSMRGDRRTPEKEITVLTELLMVQLLKLDSIEADGEAKAQRRIEVRRVQSHVERLDMLKAINASPFNKSDRCMNRFDMVTKWEGFGSGLGSRNTSRPRTP
;
A
#
# COMPACT_ATOMS: atom_id res chain seq x y z
N MET A 1 33.36 19.70 -9.36
CA MET A 1 32.86 18.48 -8.68
C MET A 1 31.53 18.69 -7.95
N GLU A 2 31.29 19.84 -7.30
CA GLU A 2 30.07 20.04 -6.49
C GLU A 2 28.76 20.24 -7.27
N LYS A 3 28.81 20.78 -8.50
CA LYS A 3 27.62 20.95 -9.36
C LYS A 3 27.07 19.61 -9.90
N ILE A 4 27.93 18.69 -10.30
CA ILE A 4 27.53 17.38 -10.87
C ILE A 4 26.78 16.55 -9.84
N ARG A 5 27.24 16.57 -8.58
CA ARG A 5 26.62 15.82 -7.48
C ARG A 5 25.24 16.37 -7.12
N ARG A 6 25.05 17.69 -7.18
CA ARG A 6 23.74 18.32 -6.98
C ARG A 6 22.77 18.02 -8.14
N ASP A 7 23.25 18.07 -9.37
CA ASP A 7 22.47 17.77 -10.58
C ASP A 7 21.99 16.30 -10.63
N GLY A 8 22.82 15.34 -10.20
CA GLY A 8 22.40 13.94 -10.07
C GLY A 8 21.33 13.73 -8.99
N MET A 9 21.44 14.43 -7.87
CA MET A 9 20.45 14.36 -6.77
C MET A 9 19.10 14.94 -7.20
N THR A 10 19.08 16.07 -7.90
CA THR A 10 17.84 16.67 -8.41
C THR A 10 17.16 15.75 -9.43
N LYS A 11 17.93 15.15 -10.35
CA LYS A 11 17.39 14.21 -11.35
C LYS A 11 16.75 12.97 -10.72
N ALA A 12 17.35 12.40 -9.68
CA ALA A 12 16.79 11.26 -8.97
C ALA A 12 15.49 11.64 -8.23
N CYS A 13 15.46 12.79 -7.56
CA CYS A 13 14.24 13.31 -6.93
C CYS A 13 13.13 13.56 -7.95
N ASP A 14 13.44 14.16 -9.10
CA ASP A 14 12.48 14.43 -10.17
C ASP A 14 11.90 13.13 -10.76
N ALA A 15 12.75 12.11 -10.97
CA ALA A 15 12.31 10.79 -11.42
C ALA A 15 11.36 10.12 -10.42
N VAL A 16 11.66 10.19 -9.12
CA VAL A 16 10.77 9.69 -8.06
C VAL A 16 9.45 10.48 -8.05
N ALA A 17 9.49 11.80 -8.21
CA ALA A 17 8.30 12.64 -8.26
C ALA A 17 7.41 12.33 -9.46
N GLN A 18 7.99 12.01 -10.62
CA GLN A 18 7.24 11.57 -11.79
C GLN A 18 6.53 10.24 -11.55
N VAL A 19 7.22 9.25 -10.96
CA VAL A 19 6.59 7.97 -10.61
C VAL A 19 5.49 8.18 -9.57
N ARG A 20 5.71 9.05 -8.57
CA ARG A 20 4.71 9.42 -7.58
C ARG A 20 3.42 9.94 -8.22
N ALA A 21 3.53 10.84 -9.21
CA ALA A 21 2.36 11.37 -9.91
C ALA A 21 1.57 10.27 -10.66
N GLU A 22 2.25 9.27 -11.22
CA GLU A 22 1.58 8.11 -11.82
C GLU A 22 0.93 7.20 -10.78
N VAL A 23 1.59 6.99 -9.63
CA VAL A 23 1.02 6.25 -8.49
C VAL A 23 -0.23 6.94 -7.95
N ASP A 24 -0.24 8.27 -7.85
CA ASP A 24 -1.41 9.04 -7.39
C ASP A 24 -2.62 8.83 -8.32
N LYS A 25 -2.42 8.83 -9.65
CA LYS A 25 -3.48 8.51 -10.63
C LYS A 25 -3.99 7.08 -10.50
N LEU A 26 -3.09 6.12 -10.25
CA LEU A 26 -3.48 4.72 -10.04
C LEU A 26 -4.24 4.55 -8.73
N ALA A 27 -3.84 5.25 -7.67
CA ALA A 27 -4.53 5.24 -6.38
C ALA A 27 -5.97 5.75 -6.48
N GLU A 28 -6.21 6.80 -7.28
CA GLU A 28 -7.57 7.26 -7.57
C GLU A 28 -8.43 6.18 -8.21
N LYS A 29 -7.88 5.43 -9.19
CA LYS A 29 -8.58 4.30 -9.81
C LYS A 29 -8.86 3.17 -8.82
N VAL A 30 -7.95 2.89 -7.88
CA VAL A 30 -8.16 1.92 -6.79
C VAL A 30 -9.35 2.36 -5.92
N LEU A 31 -9.44 3.65 -5.55
CA LEU A 31 -10.55 4.18 -4.74
C LEU A 31 -11.91 4.09 -5.46
N ILE A 32 -11.94 4.40 -6.76
CA ILE A 32 -13.14 4.24 -7.58
C ILE A 32 -13.56 2.77 -7.63
N LEU A 33 -12.60 1.86 -7.81
CA LEU A 33 -12.83 0.42 -7.83
C LEU A 33 -13.40 -0.07 -6.49
N GLU A 34 -12.80 0.34 -5.36
CA GLU A 34 -13.30 0.02 -4.02
C GLU A 34 -14.74 0.49 -3.80
N SER A 35 -15.05 1.71 -4.23
CA SER A 35 -16.39 2.30 -4.10
C SER A 35 -17.42 1.53 -4.92
N SER A 36 -17.05 1.09 -6.13
CA SER A 36 -17.93 0.29 -6.99
C SER A 36 -18.28 -1.07 -6.39
N MET A 37 -17.35 -1.71 -5.68
CA MET A 37 -17.58 -3.00 -5.01
C MET A 37 -18.49 -2.89 -3.78
N ARG A 38 -18.48 -1.75 -3.08
CA ARG A 38 -19.42 -1.49 -1.96
C ARG A 38 -20.87 -1.34 -2.45
N GLY A 39 -21.07 -0.96 -3.72
CA GLY A 39 -22.37 -0.75 -4.34
C GLY A 39 -23.08 -2.01 -4.84
N ASP A 40 -22.66 -3.22 -4.42
CA ASP A 40 -23.22 -4.52 -4.85
C ASP A 40 -22.96 -4.86 -6.35
N ARG A 41 -22.16 -4.04 -7.05
CA ARG A 41 -21.71 -4.31 -8.42
C ARG A 41 -20.42 -5.13 -8.37
N ARG A 42 -20.44 -6.30 -9.00
CA ARG A 42 -19.24 -7.13 -9.14
C ARG A 42 -18.30 -6.49 -10.16
N THR A 43 -17.20 -5.91 -9.68
CA THR A 43 -16.14 -5.38 -10.53
C THR A 43 -15.51 -6.53 -11.33
N PRO A 44 -15.24 -6.35 -12.64
CA PRO A 44 -14.56 -7.38 -13.42
C PRO A 44 -13.15 -7.60 -12.88
N GLU A 45 -12.81 -8.85 -12.57
CA GLU A 45 -11.48 -9.26 -12.07
C GLU A 45 -10.32 -8.78 -12.97
N LYS A 46 -10.61 -8.59 -14.26
CA LYS A 46 -9.70 -8.02 -15.25
C LYS A 46 -9.25 -6.60 -14.86
N GLU A 47 -10.14 -5.74 -14.36
CA GLU A 47 -9.78 -4.37 -13.94
C GLU A 47 -8.84 -4.38 -12.74
N ILE A 48 -9.09 -5.27 -11.77
CA ILE A 48 -8.21 -5.45 -10.60
C ILE A 48 -6.83 -5.92 -11.07
N THR A 49 -6.78 -6.91 -11.96
CA THR A 49 -5.53 -7.47 -12.50
C THR A 49 -4.72 -6.41 -13.26
N VAL A 50 -5.36 -5.63 -14.14
CA VAL A 50 -4.69 -4.55 -14.88
C VAL A 50 -4.14 -3.47 -13.96
N LEU A 51 -4.88 -3.08 -12.91
CA LEU A 51 -4.38 -2.10 -11.94
C LEU A 51 -3.17 -2.63 -11.15
N THR A 52 -3.18 -3.90 -10.77
CA THR A 52 -2.02 -4.54 -10.13
C THR A 52 -0.81 -4.54 -11.05
N GLU A 53 -0.97 -4.92 -12.32
CA GLU A 53 0.12 -4.88 -13.31
C GLU A 53 0.70 -3.48 -13.48
N LEU A 54 -0.16 -2.45 -13.58
CA LEU A 54 0.28 -1.06 -13.71
C LEU A 54 1.05 -0.58 -12.47
N LEU A 55 0.62 -0.97 -11.27
CA LEU A 55 1.35 -0.68 -10.02
C LEU A 55 2.70 -1.40 -9.97
N MET A 56 2.77 -2.67 -10.40
CA MET A 56 4.02 -3.43 -10.49
C MET A 56 5.01 -2.77 -11.46
N VAL A 57 4.53 -2.19 -12.57
CA VAL A 57 5.38 -1.41 -13.49
C VAL A 57 5.95 -0.17 -12.79
N GLN A 58 5.18 0.55 -11.97
CA GLN A 58 5.71 1.68 -11.21
C GLN A 58 6.74 1.22 -10.16
N LEU A 59 6.54 0.06 -9.54
CA LEU A 59 7.51 -0.51 -8.60
C LEU A 59 8.86 -0.79 -9.28
N LEU A 60 8.84 -1.43 -10.45
CA LEU A 60 10.05 -1.68 -11.24
C LEU A 60 10.75 -0.38 -11.67
N LYS A 61 9.98 0.66 -12.01
CA LYS A 61 10.54 2.00 -12.30
C LYS A 61 11.23 2.58 -11.07
N LEU A 62 10.63 2.51 -9.88
CA LEU A 62 11.28 2.95 -8.65
C LEU A 62 12.59 2.19 -8.42
N ASP A 63 12.59 0.87 -8.59
CA ASP A 63 13.79 0.03 -8.39
C ASP A 63 14.93 0.38 -9.36
N SER A 64 14.59 0.83 -10.58
CA SER A 64 15.58 1.27 -11.57
C SER A 64 16.21 2.64 -11.28
N ILE A 65 15.65 3.44 -10.37
CA ILE A 65 16.19 4.77 -10.04
C ILE A 65 17.37 4.58 -9.08
N GLU A 66 18.58 4.79 -9.57
CA GLU A 66 19.75 4.95 -8.72
C GLU A 66 19.65 6.26 -7.92
N ALA A 67 19.53 6.13 -6.61
CA ALA A 67 19.33 7.26 -5.71
C ALA A 67 20.12 7.06 -4.41
N ASP A 68 20.69 8.14 -3.88
CA ASP A 68 21.34 8.19 -2.58
C ASP A 68 20.80 9.34 -1.73
N GLY A 69 21.08 9.33 -0.43
CA GLY A 69 20.63 10.36 0.51
C GLY A 69 19.10 10.56 0.51
N GLU A 70 18.66 11.80 0.30
CA GLU A 70 17.24 12.19 0.32
C GLU A 70 16.43 11.49 -0.78
N ALA A 71 16.95 11.41 -2.01
CA ALA A 71 16.26 10.75 -3.12
C ALA A 71 15.98 9.27 -2.81
N LYS A 72 16.90 8.59 -2.09
CA LYS A 72 16.72 7.21 -1.64
C LYS A 72 15.64 7.10 -0.58
N ALA A 73 15.53 8.09 0.33
CA ALA A 73 14.47 8.14 1.32
C ALA A 73 13.09 8.30 0.64
N GLN A 74 12.97 9.23 -0.31
CA GLN A 74 11.75 9.44 -1.10
C GLN A 74 11.34 8.18 -1.89
N ARG A 75 12.30 7.55 -2.58
CA ARG A 75 12.06 6.28 -3.29
C ARG A 75 11.49 5.20 -2.37
N ARG A 76 12.03 5.03 -1.16
CA ARG A 76 11.54 4.04 -0.18
C ARG A 76 10.12 4.33 0.29
N ILE A 77 9.75 5.60 0.43
CA ILE A 77 8.39 6.01 0.78
C ILE A 77 7.43 5.59 -0.34
N GLU A 78 7.77 5.90 -1.59
CA GLU A 78 6.91 5.56 -2.74
C GLU A 78 6.80 4.05 -2.96
N VAL A 79 7.87 3.28 -2.75
CA VAL A 79 7.82 1.80 -2.79
C VAL A 79 6.78 1.26 -1.80
N ARG A 80 6.76 1.76 -0.56
CA ARG A 80 5.78 1.36 0.45
C ARG A 80 4.35 1.77 0.07
N ARG A 81 4.17 2.94 -0.55
CA ARG A 81 2.86 3.37 -1.05
C ARG A 81 2.33 2.42 -2.12
N VAL A 82 3.16 2.08 -3.11
CA VAL A 82 2.80 1.13 -4.17
C VAL A 82 2.43 -0.23 -3.58
N GLN A 83 3.24 -0.76 -2.67
CA GLN A 83 2.96 -2.03 -1.99
C GLN A 83 1.61 -2.02 -1.26
N SER A 84 1.29 -0.95 -0.52
CA SER A 84 -0.02 -0.82 0.14
C SER A 84 -1.20 -0.81 -0.83
N HIS A 85 -1.04 -0.23 -2.02
CA HIS A 85 -2.07 -0.26 -3.06
C HIS A 85 -2.23 -1.67 -3.67
N VAL A 86 -1.13 -2.40 -3.87
CA VAL A 86 -1.17 -3.79 -4.35
C VAL A 86 -1.84 -4.71 -3.32
N GLU A 87 -1.46 -4.64 -2.04
CA GLU A 87 -2.08 -5.41 -0.96
C GLU A 87 -3.60 -5.18 -0.90
N ARG A 88 -4.02 -3.93 -1.10
CA ARG A 88 -5.44 -3.54 -1.15
C ARG A 88 -6.15 -4.17 -2.35
N LEU A 89 -5.55 -4.14 -3.55
CA LEU A 89 -6.12 -4.80 -4.72
C LEU A 89 -6.21 -6.32 -4.55
N ASP A 90 -5.22 -6.96 -3.92
CA ASP A 90 -5.23 -8.39 -3.64
C ASP A 90 -6.36 -8.77 -2.68
N MET A 91 -6.63 -7.93 -1.67
CA MET A 91 -7.80 -8.11 -0.80
C MET A 91 -9.11 -7.99 -1.58
N LEU A 92 -9.24 -7.01 -2.47
CA LEU A 92 -10.42 -6.85 -3.32
C LEU A 92 -10.59 -8.03 -4.27
N LYS A 93 -9.49 -8.57 -4.80
CA LYS A 93 -9.50 -9.78 -5.64
C LYS A 93 -10.02 -10.99 -4.85
N ALA A 94 -9.55 -11.17 -3.61
CA ALA A 94 -10.00 -12.26 -2.74
C ALA A 94 -11.50 -12.16 -2.41
N ILE A 95 -11.98 -10.96 -2.06
CA ILE A 95 -13.41 -10.71 -1.80
C ILE A 95 -14.25 -10.99 -3.05
N ASN A 96 -13.74 -10.62 -4.23
CA ASN A 96 -14.43 -10.86 -5.50
C ASN A 96 -14.42 -12.35 -5.91
N ALA A 97 -13.39 -13.11 -5.53
CA ALA A 97 -13.28 -14.54 -5.84
C ALA A 97 -14.09 -15.44 -4.89
N SER A 98 -14.31 -15.03 -3.63
CA SER A 98 -15.08 -15.79 -2.65
C SER A 98 -16.59 -15.54 -2.77
N PRO A 99 -17.44 -16.56 -3.02
CA PRO A 99 -18.90 -16.41 -3.04
C PRO A 99 -19.56 -16.50 -1.64
N PHE A 100 -18.79 -16.64 -0.55
CA PHE A 100 -19.35 -16.98 0.76
C PHE A 100 -19.75 -15.76 1.60
N ASN A 101 -21.05 -15.72 1.89
CA ASN A 101 -21.82 -14.90 2.84
C ASN A 101 -21.96 -13.40 2.58
N LYS A 102 -22.97 -13.10 1.76
CA LYS A 102 -23.72 -11.82 1.78
C LYS A 102 -24.46 -11.53 3.10
N SER A 103 -24.35 -12.36 4.14
CA SER A 103 -25.15 -12.24 5.36
C SER A 103 -24.48 -11.59 6.57
N ASP A 104 -23.20 -11.22 6.51
CA ASP A 104 -22.61 -10.39 7.57
C ASP A 104 -21.90 -9.20 6.94
N ARG A 105 -22.65 -8.10 6.80
CA ARG A 105 -22.07 -6.77 6.71
C ARG A 105 -21.26 -6.50 7.99
N CYS A 106 -20.04 -7.01 8.04
CA CYS A 106 -19.00 -6.38 8.83
C CYS A 106 -18.52 -5.16 8.02
N MET A 107 -19.33 -4.09 8.03
CA MET A 107 -18.80 -2.73 7.97
C MET A 107 -17.88 -2.59 9.19
N ASN A 108 -16.66 -3.10 9.07
CA ASN A 108 -15.45 -2.82 9.85
C ASN A 108 -14.27 -3.75 9.56
N ARG A 109 -14.32 -4.64 8.55
CA ARG A 109 -13.12 -5.43 8.21
C ARG A 109 -11.95 -4.57 7.68
N PHE A 110 -12.24 -3.39 7.12
CA PHE A 110 -11.20 -2.42 6.73
C PHE A 110 -10.59 -1.65 7.92
N ASP A 111 -11.28 -1.58 9.08
CA ASP A 111 -10.80 -0.90 10.29
C ASP A 111 -9.93 -1.80 11.19
N MET A 112 -9.91 -3.13 10.95
CA MET A 112 -9.20 -4.06 11.83
C MET A 112 -7.72 -4.28 11.50
N VAL A 113 -7.16 -3.69 10.43
CA VAL A 113 -5.75 -3.96 10.03
C VAL A 113 -4.76 -2.86 10.42
N THR A 114 -5.16 -1.89 11.24
CA THR A 114 -4.20 -1.01 11.94
C THR A 114 -3.95 -1.52 13.36
N LYS A 115 -3.33 -2.69 13.49
CA LYS A 115 -2.63 -3.06 14.72
C LYS A 115 -1.18 -3.35 14.37
N TRP A 116 -0.41 -2.28 14.24
CA TRP A 116 1.05 -2.33 14.28
C TRP A 116 1.46 -2.72 15.70
N GLU A 117 1.65 -4.01 15.98
CA GLU A 117 2.45 -4.40 17.14
C GLU A 117 3.91 -4.11 16.80
N GLY A 118 4.45 -3.11 17.49
CA GLY A 118 5.74 -2.51 17.24
C GLY A 118 6.89 -3.52 17.28
N PHE A 119 7.71 -3.49 16.24
CA PHE A 119 9.08 -3.94 16.36
C PHE A 119 9.84 -2.96 17.25
N GLY A 120 10.32 -3.47 18.39
CA GLY A 120 11.47 -2.93 19.11
C GLY A 120 11.13 -2.15 20.38
N SER A 121 11.06 -2.87 21.50
CA SER A 121 11.81 -2.51 22.72
C SER A 121 11.74 -3.65 23.72
N GLY A 122 12.91 -4.07 24.21
CA GLY A 122 13.05 -5.14 25.17
C GLY A 122 12.62 -4.76 26.59
N LEU A 123 12.73 -5.80 27.44
CA LEU A 123 12.66 -5.81 28.89
C LEU A 123 11.29 -5.55 29.51
N GLY A 124 10.81 -6.53 30.28
CA GLY A 124 9.77 -6.27 31.28
C GLY A 124 8.90 -7.47 31.61
N SER A 125 9.36 -8.26 32.58
CA SER A 125 8.65 -9.23 33.40
C SER A 125 7.12 -9.25 33.33
N ARG A 126 6.60 -10.47 33.14
CA ARG A 126 5.34 -11.00 33.71
C ARG A 126 4.97 -10.30 35.02
N ASN A 127 3.70 -9.89 35.17
CA ASN A 127 2.86 -10.30 36.31
C ASN A 127 1.45 -9.66 36.35
N THR A 128 0.44 -10.53 36.52
CA THR A 128 -0.86 -10.35 37.22
C THR A 128 -1.94 -9.48 36.52
N SER A 129 -3.24 -9.73 36.58
CA SER A 129 -4.07 -10.50 37.52
C SER A 129 -5.31 -11.07 36.81
N ARG A 130 -5.76 -12.25 37.26
CA ARG A 130 -6.98 -12.97 36.83
C ARG A 130 -8.23 -12.33 37.49
N PRO A 131 -9.38 -12.19 36.80
CA PRO A 131 -10.61 -11.77 37.45
C PRO A 131 -11.26 -12.95 38.19
N ARG A 132 -11.75 -12.70 39.40
CA ARG A 132 -12.50 -13.64 40.25
C ARG A 132 -13.97 -13.22 40.21
N THR A 133 -14.85 -14.14 39.82
CA THR A 133 -16.32 -14.09 40.03
C THR A 133 -16.63 -14.76 41.39
N PRO A 134 -17.85 -14.71 41.97
CA PRO A 134 -19.20 -14.65 41.38
C PRO A 134 -19.79 -13.25 41.26
#